data_AF-A0A659SG53-F1
#
_entry.id   AF-A0A659SG53-F1
#
_cell.length_a   1.000
_cell.length_b   1.000
_cell.length_c   1.000
_cell.angle_alpha   90.00
_cell.angle_beta   90.00
_cell.angle_gamma   90.00
#
_symmetry.space_group_name_H-M   'P 1'
#
loop_
_entity.id
_entity.type
_entity.pdbx_description
1 polymer ?
#
loop_
_entity_poly.entity_id
_entity_poly.type
_entity_poly.pdbx_seq_one_letter_code
_entity_poly.pdbx_strand_id
1 'polypeptide(L)' 'LAGEVALHPLRVPPLEGRLRSRFYQLQAIEKEWMEEDGSVSLQVRMPIVDWRRLCKQEPALIEYVI' A
#
# COMPACT_ATOMS: atom_id res chain seq x y z
N LEU A 1 17.30 -7.03 16.27
CA LEU A 1 17.51 -6.44 14.93
C LEU A 1 16.28 -5.60 14.62
N ALA A 2 16.37 -4.28 14.74
CA ALA A 2 15.29 -3.42 14.32
C ALA A 2 15.18 -3.57 12.79
N GLY A 3 14.19 -4.34 12.33
CA GLY A 3 14.01 -4.61 10.90
C GLY A 3 13.70 -3.30 10.17
N GLU A 4 14.35 -3.10 9.03
CA GLU A 4 14.04 -1.97 8.16
C GLU A 4 12.54 -1.93 7.83
N VAL A 5 11.97 -0.72 7.86
CA VAL A 5 10.55 -0.47 7.60
C VAL A 5 10.43 0.25 6.26
N ALA A 6 9.53 -0.24 5.42
CA ALA A 6 9.11 0.44 4.21
C ALA A 6 8.01 1.47 4.56
N LEU A 7 8.15 2.67 3.99
CA LEU A 7 7.19 3.77 4.10
C LEU A 7 6.91 4.26 2.69
N HIS A 8 5.72 3.96 2.17
CA HIS A 8 5.36 4.31 0.80
C HIS A 8 3.99 5.02 0.75
N PRO A 9 3.92 6.22 0.16
CA PRO A 9 2.65 6.77 -0.26
C PRO A 9 2.15 6.03 -1.50
N LEU A 10 0.85 5.76 -1.54
CA LEU A 10 0.18 5.05 -2.62
C LEU A 10 -1.09 5.79 -3.01
N ARG A 11 -1.44 5.79 -4.30
CA ARG A 11 -2.75 6.24 -4.80
C ARG A 11 -3.43 5.08 -5.50
N VAL A 12 -4.41 4.49 -4.83
CA VAL A 12 -5.12 3.29 -5.30
C VAL A 12 -6.41 3.72 -6.00
N PRO A 13 -6.61 3.38 -7.28
CA PRO A 13 -7.84 3.70 -7.98
C PRO A 13 -9.03 2.89 -7.43
N PRO A 14 -10.28 3.36 -7.63
CA PRO A 14 -11.49 2.67 -7.13
C PRO A 14 -11.59 1.21 -7.57
N LEU A 15 -11.10 0.91 -8.78
CA LEU A 15 -11.12 -0.44 -9.38
C LEU A 15 -10.19 -1.42 -8.62
N GLU A 16 -9.18 -0.92 -7.92
CA GLU A 16 -8.20 -1.72 -7.17
C GLU A 16 -8.52 -1.82 -5.68
N GLY A 17 -9.82 -1.85 -5.33
CA GLY A 17 -10.29 -2.05 -3.95
C GLY A 17 -9.76 -3.34 -3.29
N ARG A 18 -9.31 -4.32 -4.09
CA ARG A 18 -8.61 -5.51 -3.60
C ARG A 18 -7.27 -5.16 -2.95
N LEU A 19 -6.46 -4.27 -3.55
CA LEU A 19 -5.17 -3.84 -2.98
C LEU A 19 -5.37 -3.14 -1.64
N ARG A 20 -6.35 -2.23 -1.57
CA ARG A 20 -6.73 -1.57 -0.32
C ARG A 20 -7.13 -2.60 0.76
N SER A 21 -7.94 -3.59 0.40
CA SER A 21 -8.32 -4.69 1.30
C SER A 21 -7.11 -5.50 1.81
N ARG A 22 -6.09 -5.72 0.96
CA ARG A 22 -4.83 -6.37 1.37
C ARG A 22 -4.07 -5.55 2.41
N PHE A 23 -3.94 -4.24 2.21
CA PHE A 23 -3.27 -3.38 3.18
C PHE A 23 -3.97 -3.34 4.54
N TYR A 24 -5.31 -3.42 4.58
CA TYR A 24 -6.04 -3.62 5.84
C TYR A 24 -5.72 -4.97 6.50
N GLN A 25 -5.72 -6.07 5.75
CA GLN A 25 -5.40 -7.40 6.28
C GLN A 25 -3.98 -7.46 6.86
N LEU A 26 -3.04 -6.74 6.25
CA LEU A 26 -1.66 -6.63 6.68
C LEU A 26 -1.46 -5.62 7.83
N GLN A 27 -2.51 -4.90 8.23
CA GLN A 27 -2.46 -3.80 9.19
C GLN A 27 -1.37 -2.77 8.85
N ALA A 28 -1.17 -2.55 7.55
CA ALA A 28 -0.05 -1.77 7.03
C ALA A 28 -0.42 -0.32 6.70
N ILE A 29 -1.70 0.06 6.82
CA ILE A 29 -2.17 1.43 6.56
C ILE A 29 -1.89 2.29 7.79
N GLU A 30 -1.00 3.27 7.65
CA GLU A 30 -0.72 4.30 8.66
C GLU A 30 -1.72 5.46 8.56
N LYS A 31 -2.07 5.87 7.33
CA LYS A 31 -3.07 6.90 7.04
C LYS A 31 -3.81 6.59 5.75
N GLU A 32 -5.03 7.09 5.66
CA GLU A 32 -5.90 6.94 4.50
C GLU A 32 -6.76 8.19 4.31
N TRP A 33 -6.89 8.64 3.06
CA TRP A 33 -7.83 9.69 2.70
C TRP A 33 -8.38 9.50 1.28
N MET A 34 -9.60 9.98 1.05
CA MET A 34 -10.24 9.96 -0.26
C MET A 34 -9.75 11.16 -1.08
N GLU A 35 -9.49 10.92 -2.36
CA GLU A 35 -9.14 11.95 -3.33
C GLU A 35 -10.39 12.41 -4.10
N GLU A 36 -10.31 13.59 -4.72
CA GLU A 36 -11.45 14.19 -5.45
C GLU A 36 -11.86 13.39 -6.70
N ASP A 37 -10.93 12.63 -7.29
CA ASP A 37 -11.18 11.73 -8.43
C ASP A 37 -11.77 10.37 -8.03
N GLY A 38 -12.04 10.18 -6.73
CA GLY A 38 -12.57 8.94 -6.16
C GLY A 38 -11.50 7.90 -5.81
N SER A 39 -10.24 8.13 -6.17
CA SER A 39 -9.13 7.28 -5.71
C SER A 39 -8.90 7.42 -4.21
N VAL A 40 -8.13 6.49 -3.66
CA VAL A 40 -7.77 6.46 -2.25
C VAL A 40 -6.27 6.61 -2.12
N SER A 41 -5.86 7.64 -1.40
CA SER A 41 -4.46 7.80 -1.03
C SER A 41 -4.19 7.12 0.31
N LEU A 42 -3.11 6.35 0.36
CA LEU A 42 -2.70 5.58 1.52
C LEU A 42 -1.26 5.94 1.88
N GLN A 43 -0.97 6.03 3.17
CA GLN A 43 0.39 5.94 3.68
C GLN A 43 0.59 4.54 4.24
N VAL A 44 1.44 3.74 3.61
CA VAL A 44 1.71 2.36 4.02
C VAL A 44 3.01 2.27 4.80
N ARG A 45 2.97 1.55 5.93
CA ARG A 45 4.10 1.27 6.82
C ARG A 45 4.13 -0.22 7.16
N MET A 46 5.19 -0.93 6.75
CA MET A 46 5.36 -2.35 7.07
C MET A 46 6.83 -2.79 7.00
N PRO A 47 7.22 -3.97 7.50
CA PRO A 47 8.58 -4.49 7.35
C PRO A 47 9.01 -4.56 5.88
N ILE A 48 10.25 -4.18 5.57
CA ILE A 48 10.75 -4.14 4.18
C ILE A 48 10.68 -5.51 3.49
N VAL A 49 10.82 -6.59 4.24
CA VAL A 49 10.74 -7.96 3.73
C VAL A 49 9.33 -8.30 3.25
N ASP A 50 8.31 -7.84 3.98
CA ASP A 50 6.91 -8.07 3.62
C ASP A 50 6.51 -7.19 2.44
N TRP A 51 6.99 -5.94 2.39
CA TRP A 51 6.83 -5.07 1.22
C TRP A 51 7.40 -5.71 -0.05
N ARG A 52 8.64 -6.21 0.01
CA ARG A 52 9.28 -6.89 -1.13
C ARG A 52 8.54 -8.15 -1.55
N ARG A 53 7.98 -8.90 -0.59
CA ARG A 53 7.14 -10.07 -0.87
C ARG A 53 5.84 -9.67 -1.55
N LEU A 54 5.19 -8.62 -1.07
CA LEU A 54 3.95 -8.10 -1.63
C LEU A 54 4.15 -7.63 -3.06
N CYS A 55 5.22 -6.87 -3.35
CA CYS A 55 5.55 -6.42 -4.70
C CYS A 55 5.75 -7.58 -5.69
N LYS A 56 6.23 -8.74 -5.23
CA LYS A 56 6.35 -9.95 -6.07
C LYS A 56 5.00 -10.64 -6.31
N GLN A 57 4.11 -10.60 -5.33
CA GLN A 57 2.77 -11.20 -5.41
C GLN A 57 1.81 -10.34 -6.22
N GLU A 58 1.98 -9.01 -6.16
CA GLU A 58 1.13 -8.02 -6.80
C GLU A 58 2.00 -7.03 -7.59
N PRO A 59 2.48 -7.40 -8.79
CA PRO A 59 3.40 -6.56 -9.57
C PRO A 59 2.84 -5.17 -9.90
N ALA A 60 1.52 -5.07 -10.10
CA ALA A 60 0.82 -3.81 -10.37
C ALA A 60 0.90 -2.81 -9.20
N LEU A 61 1.22 -3.27 -7.98
CA LEU A 61 1.35 -2.41 -6.81
C LEU A 61 2.32 -1.26 -7.03
N ILE A 62 3.43 -1.54 -7.73
CA ILE A 62 4.49 -0.55 -7.97
C ILE A 62 3.99 0.63 -8.80
N GLU A 63 2.98 0.42 -9.65
CA GLU A 63 2.40 1.48 -10.50
C GLU A 63 1.60 2.51 -9.69
N TYR A 64 1.22 2.18 -8.46
CA TYR A 64 0.43 3.04 -7.59
C TYR A 64 1.25 3.78 -6.54
N VAL A 65 2.56 3.50 -6.43
CA VAL A 65 3.45 4.22 -5.51
C VAL A 65 3.73 5.62 -6.07
N ILE A 66 3.66 6.63 -5.20
CA ILE A 66 3.93 8.04 -5.54
C ILE A 66 5.36 8.42 -5.16
#